data_AF-A0A8T1W219-F1
#
_entry.id   AF-A0A8T1W219-F1
#
_cell.length_a   1.000
_cell.length_b   1.000
_cell.length_c   1.000
_cell.angle_alpha   90.00
_cell.angle_beta   90.00
_cell.angle_gamma   90.00
#
_symmetry.space_group_name_H-M   'P 1'
#
loop_
_entity.id
_entity.type
_entity.pdbx_description
1 polymer ?
#
loop_
_entity_poly.entity_id
_entity_poly.type
_entity_poly.pdbx_seq_one_letter_code
_entity_poly.pdbx_strand_id
1 'polypeptide(L)'
;MARASSRTEEEMVQRLVAVLATFARGGAIVEELEYTAELLVATAEEEATTPDRTKLIAAFVEVLEETAFLDAPQLLAIAEQLVDVLLGSEDDDSEEDRESHAAKRRRLRKERLEVQFAIGKSCLVVLEEDDAWHPARITKHIGDVEDSDEESAVDDNRPIEVEVEFIEFGKKQIVREDEVVLDEDVAGREDADDMTGLCGMCERAMNLTAHHVIPRVTHSKYLRKGFTKEFLNTCIMICRQCHSKVHSVEDNKTLAREYNTLDKIMQHPEIIAWVAYARKQKARLKPRKKSKWPVGK
;
A
#
# COMPACT_ATOMS: atom_id res chain seq x y z
N MET A 1 -6.34 18.89 15.81
CA MET A 1 -4.92 18.92 16.23
C MET A 1 -3.94 18.59 15.09
N ALA A 2 -4.32 18.79 13.81
CA ALA A 2 -3.50 18.43 12.64
C ALA A 2 -2.35 19.40 12.27
N ARG A 3 -2.18 20.50 13.02
CA ARG A 3 -1.22 21.58 12.73
C ARG A 3 0.13 21.46 13.46
N ALA A 4 0.23 20.58 14.45
CA ALA A 4 1.45 20.40 15.25
C ALA A 4 2.35 19.28 14.69
N SER A 5 1.78 18.15 14.26
CA SER A 5 2.51 17.04 13.61
C SER A 5 3.14 17.45 12.27
N SER A 6 2.42 18.22 11.45
CA SER A 6 2.92 18.69 10.15
C SER A 6 4.12 19.62 10.31
N ARG A 7 4.17 20.42 11.38
CA ARG A 7 5.31 21.30 11.67
C ARG A 7 6.58 20.54 12.03
N THR A 8 6.47 19.47 12.83
CA THR A 8 7.64 18.68 13.24
C THR A 8 8.22 17.84 12.10
N GLU A 9 7.36 17.38 11.19
CA GLU A 9 7.76 16.61 10.01
C GLU A 9 8.42 17.53 8.96
N GLU A 10 7.83 18.71 8.73
CA GLU A 10 8.37 19.74 7.82
C GLU A 10 9.75 20.25 8.32
N GLU A 11 9.91 20.46 9.64
CA GLU A 11 11.20 20.81 10.24
C GLU A 11 12.25 19.68 10.11
N MET A 12 11.83 18.42 10.22
CA MET A 12 12.71 17.26 10.06
C MET A 12 13.19 17.11 8.61
N VAL A 13 12.29 17.24 7.64
CA VAL A 13 12.62 17.23 6.21
C VAL A 13 13.60 18.34 5.89
N GLN A 14 13.39 19.56 6.40
CA GLN A 14 14.31 20.68 6.17
C GLN A 14 15.72 20.43 6.75
N ARG A 15 15.83 19.75 7.90
CA ARG A 15 17.13 19.36 8.47
C ARG A 15 17.84 18.31 7.62
N LEU A 16 17.11 17.33 7.06
CA LEU A 16 17.67 16.33 6.16
C LEU A 16 18.10 16.94 4.82
N VAL A 17 17.30 17.86 4.26
CA VAL A 17 17.65 18.63 3.06
C VAL A 17 18.95 19.40 3.28
N ALA A 18 19.14 20.02 4.45
CA ALA A 18 20.37 20.72 4.78
C ALA A 18 21.60 19.79 4.76
N VAL A 19 21.47 18.56 5.28
CA VAL A 19 22.54 17.54 5.21
C VAL A 19 22.79 17.15 3.75
N LEU A 20 21.76 16.77 2.99
CA LEU A 20 21.92 16.38 1.58
C LEU A 20 22.56 17.49 0.72
N ALA A 21 22.18 18.75 0.94
CA ALA A 21 22.74 19.90 0.24
C ALA A 21 24.24 20.09 0.46
N THR A 22 24.78 19.67 1.61
CA THR A 22 26.23 19.76 1.88
C THR A 22 27.06 18.77 1.07
N PHE A 23 26.45 17.67 0.61
CA PHE A 23 27.11 16.61 -0.16
C PHE A 23 26.67 16.55 -1.63
N ALA A 24 25.64 17.30 -2.00
CA ALA A 24 25.15 17.37 -3.37
C ALA A 24 26.18 18.02 -4.31
N ARG A 25 26.35 17.45 -5.50
CA ARG A 25 27.09 18.12 -6.58
C ARG A 25 26.34 19.38 -7.01
N GLY A 26 27.07 20.37 -7.54
CA GLY A 26 26.53 21.70 -7.93
C GLY A 26 25.47 21.75 -9.05
N GLY A 27 24.80 20.63 -9.34
CA GLY A 27 23.67 20.53 -10.25
C GLY A 27 22.40 19.92 -9.63
N ALA A 28 22.36 19.63 -8.32
CA ALA A 28 21.14 19.16 -7.66
C ALA A 28 20.10 20.28 -7.59
N ILE A 29 18.85 19.98 -7.97
CA ILE A 29 17.73 20.89 -7.79
C ILE A 29 17.11 20.72 -6.40
N VAL A 30 16.50 21.79 -5.88
CA VAL A 30 15.90 21.79 -4.53
C VAL A 30 14.83 20.69 -4.42
N GLU A 31 14.05 20.47 -5.48
CA GLU A 31 13.03 19.42 -5.50
C GLU A 31 13.61 18.01 -5.37
N GLU A 32 14.83 17.75 -5.87
CA GLU A 32 15.50 16.45 -5.74
C GLU A 32 15.97 16.19 -4.30
N LEU A 33 16.43 17.23 -3.61
CA LEU A 33 16.87 17.15 -2.22
C LEU A 33 15.68 16.95 -1.27
N GLU A 34 14.59 17.69 -1.49
CA GLU A 34 13.35 17.56 -0.72
C GLU A 34 12.74 16.17 -0.91
N TYR A 35 12.63 15.70 -2.16
CA TYR A 35 12.14 14.35 -2.45
C TYR A 35 12.99 13.25 -1.79
N THR A 36 14.31 13.39 -1.83
CA THR A 36 15.22 12.42 -1.19
C THR A 36 15.10 12.45 0.33
N ALA A 37 14.95 13.62 0.94
CA ALA A 37 14.70 13.76 2.36
C ALA A 37 13.38 13.11 2.80
N GLU A 38 12.30 13.31 2.05
CA GLU A 38 11.00 12.66 2.30
C GLU A 38 11.10 11.12 2.20
N LEU A 39 11.85 10.60 1.22
CA LEU A 39 12.05 9.17 1.04
C LEU A 39 12.82 8.52 2.21
N LEU A 40 13.82 9.24 2.75
CA LEU A 40 14.59 8.80 3.92
C LEU A 40 13.72 8.76 5.18
N VAL A 41 12.85 9.75 5.39
CA VAL A 41 11.86 9.75 6.49
C VAL A 41 10.96 8.52 6.38
N ALA A 42 10.38 8.25 5.20
CA ALA A 42 9.52 7.09 4.98
C ALA A 42 10.25 5.75 5.22
N THR A 43 11.53 5.66 4.83
CA THR A 43 12.35 4.46 5.06
C THR A 43 12.62 4.25 6.55
N ALA A 44 12.86 5.33 7.31
CA ALA A 44 13.01 5.24 8.76
C ALA A 44 11.72 4.83 9.47
N GLU A 45 10.56 5.23 8.95
CA GLU A 45 9.26 4.81 9.48
C GLU A 45 8.97 3.32 9.25
N GLU A 46 9.40 2.77 8.11
CA GLU A 46 9.26 1.33 7.79
C GLU A 46 10.16 0.44 8.69
N GLU A 47 11.36 0.91 9.05
CA GLU A 47 12.32 0.19 9.91
C GLU A 47 12.08 0.38 11.43
N ALA A 48 11.03 1.11 11.82
CA ALA A 48 10.79 1.56 13.19
C ALA A 48 10.38 0.47 14.21
N THR A 49 10.19 -0.78 13.78
CA THR A 49 9.81 -1.91 14.65
C THR A 49 10.94 -2.35 15.59
N THR A 50 12.19 -2.17 15.20
CA THR A 50 13.40 -2.25 16.06
C THR A 50 14.53 -1.48 15.38
N PRO A 51 14.76 -0.18 15.68
CA PRO A 51 15.75 0.61 14.97
C PRO A 51 17.16 0.18 15.40
N ASP A 52 17.69 -0.83 14.73
CA ASP A 52 19.12 -1.11 14.74
C ASP A 52 19.77 -0.02 13.88
N ARG A 53 20.52 0.88 14.53
CA ARG A 53 21.24 1.97 13.87
C ARG A 53 22.01 1.47 12.64
N THR A 54 22.58 0.28 12.72
CA THR A 54 23.33 -0.34 11.64
C THR A 54 22.45 -0.72 10.45
N LYS A 55 21.25 -1.23 10.69
CA LYS A 55 20.27 -1.56 9.64
C LYS A 55 19.70 -0.31 9.00
N LEU A 56 19.41 0.71 9.81
CA LEU A 56 18.90 1.98 9.30
C LEU A 56 19.93 2.69 8.41
N ILE A 57 21.21 2.68 8.82
CA ILE A 57 22.31 3.18 7.98
C ILE A 57 22.40 2.40 6.67
N ALA A 58 22.30 1.06 6.70
CA ALA A 58 22.33 0.24 5.49
C ALA A 58 21.16 0.57 4.53
N ALA A 59 19.94 0.69 5.06
CA ALA A 59 18.77 1.09 4.29
C ALA A 59 18.92 2.50 3.67
N PHE A 60 19.54 3.42 4.41
CA PHE A 60 19.81 4.78 3.93
C PHE A 60 20.84 4.78 2.81
N VAL A 61 21.88 3.95 2.90
CA VAL A 61 22.84 3.79 1.81
C VAL A 61 22.16 3.27 0.55
N GLU A 62 21.27 2.27 0.65
CA GLU A 62 20.50 1.77 -0.51
C GLU A 62 19.65 2.86 -1.17
N VAL A 63 18.98 3.70 -0.37
CA VAL A 63 18.20 4.84 -0.86
C VAL A 63 19.09 5.86 -1.58
N LEU A 64 20.25 6.20 -1.01
CA LEU A 64 21.16 7.19 -1.57
C LEU A 64 21.92 6.68 -2.81
N GLU A 65 22.14 5.37 -2.95
CA GLU A 65 22.76 4.76 -4.14
C GLU A 65 21.94 4.98 -5.42
N GLU A 66 20.61 5.07 -5.30
CA GLU A 66 19.73 5.37 -6.43
C GLU A 66 19.69 6.87 -6.80
N THR A 67 20.32 7.74 -6.00
CA THR A 67 20.33 9.19 -6.23
C THR A 67 21.46 9.61 -7.16
N ALA A 68 21.10 10.28 -8.25
CA ALA A 68 22.05 10.62 -9.29
C ALA A 68 22.98 11.79 -8.91
N PHE A 69 22.74 12.53 -7.82
CA PHE A 69 23.45 13.78 -7.49
C PHE A 69 24.45 13.67 -6.32
N LEU A 70 24.55 12.51 -5.68
CA LEU A 70 25.52 12.22 -4.62
C LEU A 70 26.70 11.39 -5.15
N ASP A 71 27.83 11.48 -4.46
CA ASP A 71 29.03 10.72 -4.79
C ASP A 71 29.04 9.38 -4.06
N ALA A 72 29.10 8.28 -4.82
CA ALA A 72 29.18 6.90 -4.33
C ALA A 72 30.17 6.67 -3.16
N PRO A 73 31.40 7.25 -3.14
CA PRO A 73 32.32 7.04 -2.02
C PRO A 73 31.91 7.73 -0.70
N GLN A 74 30.93 8.64 -0.72
CA GLN A 74 30.51 9.43 0.44
C GLN A 74 29.20 8.91 1.07
N LEU A 75 28.49 7.99 0.40
CA LEU A 75 27.14 7.56 0.80
C LEU A 75 27.05 7.03 2.23
N LEU A 76 28.05 6.29 2.71
CA LEU A 76 28.07 5.78 4.07
C LEU A 76 28.16 6.91 5.11
N ALA A 77 29.02 7.89 4.88
CA ALA A 77 29.18 9.04 5.78
C ALA A 77 27.94 9.96 5.76
N ILE A 78 27.28 10.06 4.60
CA ILE A 78 26.02 10.79 4.45
C ILE A 78 24.91 10.09 5.23
N ALA A 79 24.78 8.77 5.07
CA ALA A 79 23.78 7.96 5.77
C ALA A 79 23.93 8.06 7.29
N GLU A 80 25.15 8.03 7.82
CA GLU A 80 25.41 8.21 9.26
C GLU A 80 24.88 9.57 9.76
N GLN A 81 25.17 10.67 9.06
CA GLN A 81 24.71 12.01 9.46
C GLN A 81 23.19 12.17 9.37
N LEU A 82 22.56 11.57 8.35
CA LEU A 82 21.10 11.60 8.20
C LEU A 82 20.40 10.81 9.30
N VAL A 83 20.97 9.66 9.69
CA VAL A 83 20.47 8.84 10.80
C VAL A 83 20.62 9.59 12.13
N ASP A 84 21.73 10.30 12.36
CA ASP A 84 21.90 11.11 13.56
C ASP A 84 20.89 12.27 13.63
N VAL A 85 20.53 12.88 12.48
CA VAL A 85 19.46 13.88 12.42
C VAL A 85 18.09 13.29 12.76
N LEU A 86 17.83 12.06 12.37
CA LEU A 86 16.54 11.37 12.60
C LEU A 86 16.38 10.81 14.01
N LEU A 87 17.44 10.22 14.55
CA LEU A 87 17.44 9.67 15.91
C LEU A 87 17.64 10.76 16.97
N GLY A 88 18.06 11.96 16.56
CA GLY A 88 18.50 13.03 17.45
C GLY A 88 19.95 12.80 17.89
N SER A 89 20.76 13.85 17.93
CA SER A 89 22.06 13.77 18.59
C SER A 89 21.83 13.39 20.05
N GLU A 90 22.54 12.39 20.55
CA GLU A 90 22.50 11.91 21.94
C GLU A 90 22.94 12.98 22.99
N ASP A 91 23.02 14.25 22.61
CA ASP A 91 23.60 15.36 23.38
C ASP A 91 22.64 16.54 23.66
N ASP A 92 21.31 16.36 23.56
CA ASP A 92 20.35 17.40 24.00
C ASP A 92 19.43 16.88 25.11
N ASP A 93 20.03 16.64 26.28
CA ASP A 93 19.35 16.53 27.57
C ASP A 93 18.69 17.89 27.90
N SER A 94 17.45 18.09 27.45
CA SER A 94 16.54 19.05 28.08
C SER A 94 15.42 18.31 28.82
N GLU A 95 15.46 18.45 30.14
CA GLU A 95 14.68 17.74 31.17
C GLU A 95 13.16 18.06 31.20
N GLU A 96 12.51 18.40 30.07
CA GLU A 96 11.08 18.78 30.07
C GLU A 96 10.11 17.95 29.19
N ASP A 97 10.56 17.00 28.37
CA ASP A 97 9.66 16.12 27.60
C ASP A 97 10.00 14.63 27.76
N ARG A 98 9.75 14.07 28.96
CA ARG A 98 9.84 12.63 29.23
C ARG A 98 8.62 11.84 28.70
N GLU A 99 8.27 11.98 27.43
CA GLU A 99 7.51 10.92 26.75
C GLU A 99 8.53 10.01 26.05
N SER A 100 8.78 8.83 26.63
CA SER A 100 9.67 7.83 26.01
C SER A 100 9.29 7.63 24.55
N HIS A 101 10.27 7.53 23.64
CA HIS A 101 10.05 7.25 22.21
C HIS A 101 9.09 6.06 21.99
N ALA A 102 9.08 5.08 22.90
CA ALA A 102 8.12 3.98 22.87
C ALA A 102 6.66 4.43 23.07
N ALA A 103 6.40 5.32 24.03
CA ALA A 103 5.07 5.89 24.30
C ALA A 103 4.57 6.75 23.13
N LYS A 104 5.45 7.57 22.54
CA LYS A 104 5.13 8.37 21.35
C LYS A 104 4.75 7.48 20.15
N ARG A 105 5.50 6.40 19.89
CA ARG A 105 5.17 5.42 18.83
C ARG A 105 3.86 4.69 19.09
N ARG A 106 3.58 4.30 20.34
CA ARG A 106 2.30 3.67 20.73
C ARG A 106 1.13 4.58 20.41
N ARG A 107 1.23 5.87 20.77
CA ARG A 107 0.19 6.87 20.47
C ARG A 107 -0.04 6.99 18.96
N LEU A 108 1.01 7.15 18.16
CA LEU A 108 0.89 7.30 16.71
C LEU A 108 0.34 6.05 16.01
N ARG A 109 0.77 4.84 16.42
CA ARG A 109 0.23 3.58 15.87
C ARG A 109 -1.26 3.45 16.20
N LYS A 110 -1.66 3.76 17.43
CA LYS A 110 -3.05 3.75 17.87
C LYS A 110 -3.89 4.76 17.08
N GLU A 111 -3.44 6.01 16.97
CA GLU A 111 -4.12 7.04 16.19
C GLU A 111 -4.31 6.63 14.73
N ARG A 112 -3.29 6.02 14.10
CA ARG A 112 -3.37 5.54 12.72
C ARG A 112 -4.41 4.42 12.57
N LEU A 113 -4.42 3.45 13.48
CA LEU A 113 -5.35 2.33 13.43
C LEU A 113 -6.78 2.76 13.76
N GLU A 114 -6.98 3.72 14.67
CA GLU A 114 -8.29 4.31 14.95
C GLU A 114 -8.87 5.02 13.72
N VAL A 115 -8.02 5.67 12.92
CA VAL A 115 -8.41 6.26 11.62
C VAL A 115 -8.69 5.18 10.58
N GLN A 116 -7.84 4.15 10.50
CA GLN A 116 -7.98 3.06 9.54
C GLN A 116 -9.26 2.26 9.81
N PHE A 117 -9.54 1.92 11.06
CA PHE A 117 -10.68 1.13 11.53
C PHE A 117 -11.78 2.00 12.15
N ALA A 118 -11.99 3.21 11.65
CA ALA A 118 -12.96 4.14 12.23
C ALA A 118 -14.36 3.53 12.41
N ILE A 119 -15.02 3.89 13.51
CA ILE A 119 -16.40 3.46 13.82
C ILE A 119 -17.32 3.81 12.65
N GLY A 120 -18.10 2.83 12.21
CA GLY A 120 -19.02 2.94 11.09
C GLY A 120 -18.46 2.46 9.75
N LYS A 121 -17.16 2.16 9.62
CA LYS A 121 -16.61 1.54 8.41
C LYS A 121 -17.19 0.15 8.19
N SER A 122 -17.45 -0.17 6.92
CA SER A 122 -17.87 -1.50 6.49
C SER A 122 -16.65 -2.41 6.29
N CYS A 123 -16.82 -3.66 6.69
CA CYS A 123 -15.76 -4.67 6.67
C CYS A 123 -16.36 -6.06 6.49
N LEU A 124 -15.48 -7.02 6.21
CA LEU A 124 -15.76 -8.45 6.24
C LEU A 124 -15.04 -9.06 7.44
N VAL A 125 -15.75 -9.92 8.15
CA VAL A 125 -15.25 -10.62 9.33
C VAL A 125 -15.75 -12.07 9.31
N VAL A 126 -14.93 -13.00 9.79
CA VAL A 126 -15.34 -14.41 9.93
C VAL A 126 -16.29 -14.57 11.10
N LEU A 127 -17.47 -15.13 10.85
CA LEU A 127 -18.46 -15.45 11.88
C LEU A 127 -18.10 -16.77 12.58
N GLU A 128 -18.03 -16.76 13.91
CA GLU A 128 -17.64 -17.95 14.70
C GLU A 128 -18.58 -19.15 14.55
N GLU A 129 -19.85 -18.93 14.18
CA GLU A 129 -20.84 -20.00 14.08
C GLU A 129 -20.64 -20.92 12.87
N ASP A 130 -20.17 -20.38 11.76
CA ASP A 130 -20.09 -21.11 10.49
C ASP A 130 -18.74 -20.99 9.77
N ASP A 131 -17.77 -20.34 10.42
CA ASP A 131 -16.42 -20.11 9.92
C ASP A 131 -16.40 -19.44 8.53
N ALA A 132 -17.45 -18.67 8.18
CA ALA A 132 -17.58 -17.98 6.91
C ALA A 132 -17.41 -16.46 7.05
N TRP A 133 -17.02 -15.80 5.95
CA TRP A 133 -16.90 -14.34 5.91
C TRP A 133 -18.27 -13.69 5.76
N HIS A 134 -18.62 -12.81 6.69
CA HIS A 134 -19.87 -12.05 6.68
C HIS A 134 -19.61 -10.54 6.68
N PRO A 135 -20.48 -9.76 6.03
CA PRO A 135 -20.41 -8.31 6.07
C PRO A 135 -20.77 -7.79 7.47
N ALA A 136 -19.92 -6.91 7.99
CA ALA A 136 -20.05 -6.32 9.30
C ALA A 136 -19.69 -4.83 9.28
N ARG A 137 -20.00 -4.14 10.37
CA ARG A 137 -19.67 -2.73 10.55
C ARG A 137 -18.98 -2.55 11.89
N ILE A 138 -17.90 -1.79 11.90
CA ILE A 138 -17.17 -1.50 13.14
C ILE A 138 -18.05 -0.62 14.04
N THR A 139 -18.32 -1.06 15.26
CA THR A 139 -19.16 -0.35 16.23
C THR A 139 -18.35 0.30 17.34
N LYS A 140 -17.24 -0.29 17.75
CA LYS A 140 -16.43 0.20 18.87
C LYS A 140 -14.98 -0.27 18.78
N HIS A 141 -14.04 0.52 19.28
CA HIS A 141 -12.68 0.05 19.58
C HIS A 141 -12.61 -0.46 21.02
N ILE A 142 -12.03 -1.64 21.23
CA ILE A 142 -11.77 -2.19 22.56
C ILE A 142 -10.32 -1.87 22.88
N GLY A 143 -10.11 -0.75 23.59
CA GLY A 143 -8.81 -0.36 24.12
C GLY A 143 -8.84 -0.46 25.64
N ASP A 144 -8.00 -1.35 26.16
CA ASP A 144 -7.56 -1.56 27.55
C ASP A 144 -8.43 -1.02 28.68
N VAL A 145 -8.96 -1.97 29.47
CA VAL A 145 -9.45 -1.76 30.83
C VAL A 145 -8.44 -0.89 31.60
N GLU A 146 -8.95 0.20 32.17
CA GLU A 146 -8.23 1.07 33.10
C GLU A 146 -7.63 0.25 34.25
N ASP A 147 -6.38 0.56 34.62
CA ASP A 147 -5.68 0.17 35.84
C ASP A 147 -5.58 -1.33 36.17
N SER A 148 -4.43 -1.92 35.86
CA SER A 148 -3.80 -2.84 36.80
C SER A 148 -2.29 -2.63 36.77
N ASP A 149 -1.80 -1.93 37.79
CA ASP A 149 -0.41 -1.93 38.22
C ASP A 149 0.11 -3.37 38.27
N GLU A 150 0.89 -3.80 37.29
CA GLU A 150 1.86 -4.87 37.49
C GLU A 150 2.87 -4.89 36.35
N GLU A 151 4.12 -4.62 36.74
CA GLU A 151 5.33 -4.80 35.95
C GLU A 151 5.34 -6.18 35.28
N SER A 152 4.96 -6.23 34.01
CA SER A 152 5.37 -7.32 33.16
C SER A 152 5.62 -6.78 31.75
N ALA A 153 6.87 -6.95 31.31
CA ALA A 153 7.34 -6.62 29.98
C ALA A 153 6.67 -7.54 28.93
N VAL A 154 5.39 -7.32 28.65
CA VAL A 154 4.59 -8.19 27.79
C VAL A 154 4.28 -7.49 26.47
N ASP A 155 5.12 -7.80 25.48
CA ASP A 155 4.84 -7.84 24.04
C ASP A 155 4.09 -6.64 23.43
N ASP A 156 4.88 -5.64 23.01
CA ASP A 156 4.48 -4.35 22.41
C ASP A 156 3.85 -4.46 20.99
N ASN A 157 3.38 -5.66 20.62
CA ASN A 157 2.84 -5.99 19.30
C ASN A 157 1.43 -6.63 19.34
N ARG A 158 0.68 -6.46 20.45
CA ARG A 158 -0.71 -6.94 20.50
C ARG A 158 -1.59 -6.15 19.51
N PRO A 159 -2.25 -6.82 18.56
CA PRO A 159 -3.15 -6.13 17.63
C PRO A 159 -4.37 -5.57 18.34
N ILE A 160 -4.92 -4.50 17.79
CA ILE A 160 -6.10 -3.83 18.36
C ILE A 160 -7.32 -4.74 18.18
N GLU A 161 -8.17 -4.79 19.20
CA GLU A 161 -9.46 -5.47 19.15
C GLU A 161 -10.58 -4.48 18.84
N VAL A 162 -11.45 -4.85 17.90
CA VAL A 162 -12.59 -4.03 17.49
C VAL A 162 -13.88 -4.83 17.63
N GLU A 163 -14.92 -4.18 18.17
CA GLU A 163 -16.28 -4.71 18.12
C GLU A 163 -16.86 -4.44 16.74
N VAL A 164 -17.33 -5.50 16.09
CA VAL A 164 -18.07 -5.43 14.83
C VAL A 164 -19.51 -5.92 15.03
N GLU A 165 -20.43 -5.35 14.28
CA GLU A 165 -21.83 -5.77 14.21
C GLU A 165 -22.11 -6.33 12.81
N PHE A 166 -22.50 -7.60 12.72
CA PHE A 166 -22.83 -8.26 11.46
C PHE A 166 -24.12 -7.69 10.88
N ILE A 167 -24.09 -7.30 9.61
CA ILE A 167 -25.22 -6.64 8.93
C ILE A 167 -26.43 -7.58 8.81
N GLU A 168 -26.18 -8.87 8.57
CA GLU A 168 -27.23 -9.85 8.30
C GLU A 168 -28.01 -10.28 9.56
N PHE A 169 -27.34 -10.32 10.71
CA PHE A 169 -27.88 -10.93 11.93
C PHE A 169 -27.91 -9.99 13.13
N GLY A 170 -27.29 -8.80 13.05
CA GLY A 170 -27.15 -7.85 14.17
C GLY A 170 -26.32 -8.40 15.34
N LYS A 171 -25.65 -9.54 15.16
CA LYS A 171 -24.77 -10.12 16.17
C LYS A 171 -23.52 -9.24 16.29
N LYS A 172 -23.06 -9.04 17.51
CA LYS A 172 -21.80 -8.37 17.80
C LYS A 172 -20.71 -9.39 18.07
N GLN A 173 -19.52 -9.14 17.56
CA GLN A 173 -18.34 -9.98 17.78
C GLN A 173 -17.12 -9.08 17.96
N ILE A 174 -16.24 -9.46 18.88
CA ILE A 174 -14.96 -8.79 19.07
C ILE A 174 -13.95 -9.54 18.23
N VAL A 175 -13.22 -8.83 17.38
CA VAL A 175 -12.24 -9.41 16.45
C VAL A 175 -10.98 -8.57 16.43
N ARG A 176 -9.87 -9.21 16.11
CA ARG A 176 -8.55 -8.57 16.05
C ARG A 176 -8.38 -7.84 14.71
N GLU A 177 -7.54 -6.82 14.68
CA GLU A 177 -7.30 -6.02 13.46
C GLU A 177 -6.85 -6.85 12.25
N ASP A 178 -6.13 -7.95 12.48
CA ASP A 178 -5.64 -8.88 11.45
C ASP A 178 -6.73 -9.81 10.90
N GLU A 179 -7.88 -9.90 11.57
CA GLU A 179 -9.04 -10.72 11.19
C GLU A 179 -10.14 -9.89 10.49
N VAL A 180 -9.95 -8.58 10.40
CA VAL A 180 -10.89 -7.65 9.77
C VAL A 180 -10.37 -7.24 8.40
N VAL A 181 -11.16 -7.48 7.36
CA VAL A 181 -10.88 -6.98 6.01
C VAL A 181 -11.80 -5.81 5.72
N LEU A 182 -11.28 -4.60 5.60
CA LEU A 182 -12.08 -3.43 5.24
C LEU A 182 -12.61 -3.58 3.81
N ASP A 183 -13.83 -3.11 3.54
CA ASP A 183 -14.45 -3.21 2.20
C ASP A 183 -13.60 -2.57 1.09
N GLU A 184 -12.85 -1.52 1.41
CA GLU A 184 -11.91 -0.83 0.51
C GLU A 184 -10.67 -1.69 0.15
N ASP A 185 -10.33 -2.63 1.03
CA ASP A 185 -9.16 -3.52 0.91
C ASP A 185 -9.53 -4.92 0.38
N VAL A 186 -10.83 -5.19 0.16
CA VAL A 186 -11.29 -6.46 -0.43
C VAL A 186 -10.80 -6.55 -1.88
N ALA A 187 -9.76 -7.35 -2.08
CA ALA A 187 -9.28 -7.73 -3.40
C ALA A 187 -10.41 -8.38 -4.21
N GLY A 188 -11.02 -7.63 -5.14
CA GLY A 188 -11.93 -8.17 -6.15
C GLY A 188 -13.33 -7.55 -6.26
N ARG A 189 -13.69 -6.48 -5.54
CA ARG A 189 -14.96 -5.77 -5.84
C ARG A 189 -14.93 -5.00 -7.17
N GLU A 190 -13.74 -4.63 -7.67
CA GLU A 190 -13.58 -4.05 -9.02
C GLU A 190 -13.59 -5.11 -10.15
N ASP A 191 -13.47 -6.39 -9.81
CA ASP A 191 -13.54 -7.52 -10.76
C ASP A 191 -14.97 -8.08 -10.95
N ALA A 192 -15.97 -7.47 -10.30
CA ALA A 192 -17.32 -8.02 -10.16
C ALA A 192 -18.40 -7.34 -11.03
N ASP A 193 -18.05 -6.51 -12.02
CA ASP A 193 -19.00 -6.14 -13.06
C ASP A 193 -18.82 -7.00 -14.31
N ASP A 194 -19.63 -8.05 -14.37
CA ASP A 194 -19.93 -8.88 -15.55
C ASP A 194 -20.46 -8.00 -16.71
N MET A 195 -19.60 -7.17 -17.29
CA MET A 195 -19.91 -6.36 -18.45
C MET A 195 -19.85 -7.25 -19.68
N THR A 196 -20.99 -7.43 -20.35
CA THR A 196 -21.02 -8.04 -21.69
C THR A 196 -20.73 -6.98 -22.73
N GLY A 197 -19.72 -7.18 -23.56
CA GLY A 197 -19.32 -6.21 -24.57
C GLY A 197 -18.35 -6.80 -25.60
N LEU A 198 -17.87 -5.95 -26.50
CA LEU A 198 -16.81 -6.33 -27.43
C LEU A 198 -15.46 -6.30 -26.70
N CYS A 199 -14.72 -7.40 -26.76
CA CYS A 199 -13.37 -7.48 -26.17
C CYS A 199 -12.41 -6.52 -26.88
N GLY A 200 -11.70 -5.68 -26.13
CA GLY A 200 -10.74 -4.70 -26.69
C GLY A 200 -9.56 -5.31 -27.46
N MET A 201 -9.32 -6.62 -27.36
CA MET A 201 -8.29 -7.32 -28.14
C MET A 201 -8.88 -8.15 -29.29
N CYS A 202 -9.75 -9.11 -28.96
CA CYS A 202 -10.27 -10.06 -29.97
C CYS A 202 -11.61 -9.64 -30.59
N GLU A 203 -12.18 -8.50 -30.19
CA GLU A 203 -13.42 -7.90 -30.72
C GLU A 203 -14.67 -8.81 -30.70
N ARG A 204 -14.60 -9.96 -30.03
CA ARG A 204 -15.75 -10.83 -29.84
C ARG A 204 -16.66 -10.28 -28.75
N ALA A 205 -17.97 -10.42 -28.95
CA ALA A 205 -18.98 -10.18 -27.92
C ALA A 205 -18.86 -11.24 -26.81
N MET A 206 -18.28 -10.86 -25.68
CA MET A 206 -17.91 -11.76 -24.58
C MET A 206 -18.20 -11.11 -23.23
N ASN A 207 -18.17 -11.90 -22.15
CA ASN A 207 -18.07 -11.35 -20.81
C ASN A 207 -16.65 -10.78 -20.64
N LEU A 208 -16.57 -9.52 -20.26
CA LEU A 208 -15.33 -8.78 -20.13
C LEU A 208 -14.89 -8.73 -18.66
N THR A 209 -13.59 -8.63 -18.46
CA THR A 209 -12.93 -8.38 -17.19
C THR A 209 -12.07 -7.14 -17.37
N ALA A 210 -11.99 -6.30 -16.34
CA ALA A 210 -10.99 -5.26 -16.29
C ALA A 210 -9.60 -5.89 -16.20
N HIS A 211 -8.69 -5.46 -17.07
CA HIS A 211 -7.28 -5.84 -17.00
C HIS A 211 -6.46 -4.57 -16.84
N HIS A 212 -5.73 -4.47 -15.73
CA HIS A 212 -4.80 -3.37 -15.48
C HIS A 212 -3.64 -3.47 -16.46
N VAL A 213 -3.50 -2.46 -17.33
CA VAL A 213 -2.38 -2.43 -18.29
C VAL A 213 -1.04 -2.24 -17.57
N ILE A 214 -1.06 -1.66 -16.37
CA ILE A 214 0.05 -1.68 -15.43
C ILE A 214 -0.35 -2.59 -14.27
N PRO A 215 0.20 -3.81 -14.16
CA PRO A 215 -0.18 -4.77 -13.13
C PRO A 215 -0.12 -4.19 -11.71
N ARG A 216 -1.16 -4.42 -10.90
CA ARG A 216 -1.26 -3.89 -9.52
C ARG A 216 -0.05 -4.19 -8.66
N VAL A 217 0.53 -5.37 -8.80
CA VAL A 217 1.75 -5.78 -8.08
C VAL A 217 2.95 -4.88 -8.35
N THR A 218 2.91 -4.08 -9.41
CA THR A 218 3.95 -3.09 -9.74
C THR A 218 3.61 -1.67 -9.29
N HIS A 219 2.38 -1.41 -8.84
CA HIS A 219 1.91 -0.06 -8.52
C HIS A 219 2.78 0.62 -7.48
N SER A 220 3.12 -0.03 -6.37
CA SER A 220 4.00 0.55 -5.34
C SER A 220 5.36 0.97 -5.90
N LYS A 221 5.89 0.26 -6.89
CA LYS A 221 7.15 0.64 -7.58
C LYS A 221 6.96 1.85 -8.49
N TYR A 222 5.85 1.95 -9.23
CA TYR A 222 5.62 3.07 -10.14
C TYR A 222 5.08 4.32 -9.40
N LEU A 223 4.38 4.17 -8.28
CA LEU A 223 4.03 5.28 -7.39
C LEU A 223 5.28 5.99 -6.89
N ARG A 224 6.29 5.21 -6.44
CA ARG A 224 7.61 5.74 -6.07
C ARG A 224 8.31 6.50 -7.20
N LYS A 225 7.99 6.21 -8.46
CA LYS A 225 8.53 6.91 -9.64
C LYS A 225 7.71 8.14 -10.07
N GLY A 226 6.76 8.59 -9.26
CA GLY A 226 5.95 9.78 -9.54
C GLY A 226 4.74 9.56 -10.45
N PHE A 227 4.35 8.31 -10.74
CA PHE A 227 3.12 8.03 -11.48
C PHE A 227 1.89 8.17 -10.56
N THR A 228 0.78 8.71 -11.06
CA THR A 228 -0.44 8.88 -10.25
C THR A 228 -1.21 7.58 -10.10
N LYS A 229 -2.00 7.45 -9.02
CA LYS A 229 -2.86 6.29 -8.78
C LYS A 229 -3.87 6.10 -9.91
N GLU A 230 -4.42 7.18 -10.44
CA GLU A 230 -5.40 7.16 -11.54
C GLU A 230 -4.80 6.55 -12.80
N PHE A 231 -3.56 6.97 -13.13
CA PHE A 231 -2.83 6.41 -14.26
C PHE A 231 -2.54 4.92 -14.09
N LEU A 232 -2.09 4.50 -12.91
CA LEU A 232 -1.78 3.10 -12.62
C LEU A 232 -3.02 2.20 -12.63
N ASN A 233 -4.17 2.76 -12.25
CA ASN A 233 -5.47 2.07 -12.33
C ASN A 233 -6.10 2.08 -13.73
N THR A 234 -5.36 2.49 -14.76
CA THR A 234 -5.84 2.36 -16.15
C THR A 234 -6.10 0.90 -16.48
N CYS A 235 -7.32 0.63 -16.95
CA CYS A 235 -7.79 -0.70 -17.30
C CYS A 235 -8.22 -0.78 -18.77
N ILE A 236 -8.09 -1.97 -19.34
CA ILE A 236 -8.72 -2.33 -20.61
C ILE A 236 -9.78 -3.41 -20.38
N MET A 237 -10.87 -3.34 -21.13
CA MET A 237 -11.95 -4.31 -21.04
C MET A 237 -11.72 -5.45 -22.04
N ILE A 238 -11.33 -6.62 -21.53
CA ILE A 238 -10.98 -7.77 -22.35
C ILE A 238 -11.66 -9.04 -21.84
N CYS A 239 -11.88 -10.03 -22.72
CA CYS A 239 -12.46 -11.30 -22.27
C CYS A 239 -11.42 -12.12 -21.50
N ARG A 240 -11.90 -12.98 -20.58
CA ARG A 240 -11.02 -13.85 -19.75
C ARG A 240 -9.96 -14.62 -20.54
N GLN A 241 -10.28 -15.09 -21.74
CA GLN A 241 -9.32 -15.82 -22.57
C GLN A 241 -8.17 -14.92 -23.05
N CYS A 242 -8.46 -13.67 -23.42
CA CYS A 242 -7.43 -12.70 -23.79
C CYS A 242 -6.64 -12.26 -22.57
N HIS A 243 -7.31 -12.03 -21.44
CA HIS A 243 -6.66 -11.71 -20.16
C HIS A 243 -5.64 -12.80 -19.78
N SER A 244 -6.05 -14.08 -19.79
CA SER A 244 -5.13 -15.19 -19.55
C SER A 244 -3.99 -15.25 -20.56
N LYS A 245 -4.21 -14.90 -21.83
CA LYS A 245 -3.13 -14.88 -22.82
C LYS A 245 -2.10 -13.80 -22.50
N VAL A 246 -2.52 -12.58 -22.12
CA VAL A 246 -1.60 -11.48 -21.77
C VAL A 246 -0.62 -11.89 -20.66
N HIS A 247 -1.13 -12.46 -19.57
CA HIS A 247 -0.27 -12.94 -18.47
C HIS A 247 0.47 -14.24 -18.76
N SER A 248 0.21 -14.91 -19.89
CA SER A 248 0.94 -16.13 -20.27
C SER A 248 2.16 -15.87 -21.14
N VAL A 249 2.23 -14.69 -21.78
CA VAL A 249 3.32 -14.36 -22.72
C VAL A 249 4.43 -13.57 -22.06
N GLU A 250 4.10 -12.73 -21.08
CA GLU A 250 5.05 -11.83 -20.45
C GLU A 250 4.80 -11.74 -18.94
N ASP A 251 5.87 -11.45 -18.19
CA ASP A 251 5.77 -11.24 -16.75
C ASP A 251 5.21 -9.85 -16.40
N ASN A 252 4.81 -9.67 -15.14
CA ASN A 252 4.22 -8.40 -14.70
C ASN A 252 5.17 -7.20 -14.80
N LYS A 253 6.50 -7.41 -14.72
CA LYS A 253 7.49 -6.33 -14.80
C LYS A 253 7.66 -5.86 -16.25
N THR A 254 7.77 -6.78 -17.19
CA THR A 254 7.84 -6.51 -18.63
C THR A 254 6.53 -5.91 -19.13
N LEU A 255 5.38 -6.43 -18.70
CA LEU A 255 4.08 -5.83 -19.03
C LEU A 255 4.01 -4.36 -18.59
N ALA A 256 4.40 -4.05 -17.35
CA ALA A 256 4.39 -2.68 -16.84
C ALA A 256 5.37 -1.73 -17.56
N ARG A 257 6.52 -2.24 -18.05
CA ARG A 257 7.57 -1.42 -18.67
C ARG A 257 7.36 -1.23 -20.17
N GLU A 258 7.06 -2.32 -20.88
CA GLU A 258 7.10 -2.39 -22.34
C GLU A 258 5.71 -2.51 -22.97
N TYR A 259 4.71 -3.03 -22.24
CA TYR A 259 3.37 -3.28 -22.75
C TYR A 259 2.27 -2.60 -21.91
N ASN A 260 2.54 -1.39 -21.44
CA ASN A 260 1.67 -0.65 -20.51
C ASN A 260 0.46 0.07 -21.14
N THR A 261 0.08 -0.29 -22.36
CA THR A 261 -1.10 0.24 -23.07
C THR A 261 -1.66 -0.85 -24.00
N LEU A 262 -2.93 -0.74 -24.40
CA LEU A 262 -3.54 -1.69 -25.34
C LEU A 262 -2.74 -1.76 -26.66
N ASP A 263 -2.36 -0.61 -27.22
CA ASP A 263 -1.65 -0.56 -28.50
C ASP A 263 -0.30 -1.27 -28.44
N LYS A 264 0.41 -1.15 -27.31
CA LYS A 264 1.67 -1.87 -27.09
C LYS A 264 1.41 -3.37 -26.93
N ILE A 265 0.43 -3.78 -26.12
CA ILE A 265 0.05 -5.20 -25.98
C ILE A 265 -0.27 -5.82 -27.35
N MET A 266 -0.97 -5.09 -28.21
CA MET A 266 -1.35 -5.52 -29.55
C MET A 266 -0.19 -5.60 -30.54
N GLN A 267 0.99 -5.08 -30.19
CA GLN A 267 2.22 -5.21 -30.99
C GLN A 267 3.03 -6.48 -30.64
N HIS A 268 2.71 -7.16 -29.54
CA HIS A 268 3.44 -8.37 -29.14
C HIS A 268 3.20 -9.52 -30.14
N PRO A 269 4.24 -10.18 -30.70
CA PRO A 269 4.11 -11.19 -31.75
C PRO A 269 3.14 -12.34 -31.41
N GLU A 270 3.25 -12.90 -30.20
CA GLU A 270 2.33 -13.96 -29.75
C GLU A 270 0.88 -13.48 -29.53
N ILE A 271 0.69 -12.23 -29.12
CA ILE A 271 -0.65 -11.65 -28.94
C ILE A 271 -1.31 -11.46 -30.30
N ILE A 272 -0.57 -10.99 -31.30
CA ILE A 272 -1.08 -10.83 -32.68
C ILE A 272 -1.58 -12.18 -33.22
N ALA A 273 -0.76 -13.22 -33.11
CA ALA A 273 -1.13 -14.57 -33.55
C ALA A 273 -2.36 -15.09 -32.79
N TRP A 274 -2.40 -14.87 -31.47
CA TRP A 274 -3.53 -15.23 -30.63
C TRP A 274 -4.82 -14.50 -31.04
N VAL A 275 -4.79 -13.19 -31.23
CA VAL A 275 -5.97 -12.39 -31.58
C VAL A 275 -6.53 -12.83 -32.93
N ALA A 276 -5.66 -13.07 -33.92
CA ALA A 276 -6.06 -13.57 -35.24
C ALA A 276 -6.77 -14.94 -35.16
N TYR A 277 -6.30 -15.83 -34.28
CA TYR A 277 -6.97 -17.10 -33.98
C TYR A 277 -8.27 -16.90 -33.21
N ALA A 278 -8.25 -16.09 -32.15
CA ALA A 278 -9.34 -15.87 -31.22
C ALA A 278 -10.56 -15.24 -31.89
N ARG A 279 -10.35 -14.27 -32.81
CA ARG A 279 -11.40 -13.62 -33.61
C ARG A 279 -12.27 -14.62 -34.38
N LYS A 280 -11.70 -15.75 -34.80
CA LYS A 280 -12.40 -16.81 -35.55
C LYS A 280 -13.20 -17.77 -34.66
N GLN A 281 -12.98 -17.73 -33.35
CA GLN A 281 -13.64 -18.63 -32.41
C GLN A 281 -15.05 -18.15 -32.09
N LYS A 282 -15.97 -19.10 -31.90
CA LYS A 282 -17.35 -18.79 -31.48
C LYS A 282 -17.35 -17.97 -30.18
N ALA A 283 -18.07 -16.86 -30.19
CA ALA A 283 -18.36 -16.10 -28.99
C ALA A 283 -19.21 -16.95 -28.05
N ARG A 284 -18.72 -17.16 -26.81
CA ARG A 284 -19.43 -17.90 -25.77
C ARG A 284 -19.68 -16.96 -24.61
N LEU A 285 -20.81 -16.26 -24.67
CA LEU A 285 -21.35 -15.54 -23.52
C LEU A 285 -21.79 -16.58 -22.51
N LYS A 286 -21.08 -16.71 -21.39
CA LYS A 286 -21.56 -17.56 -20.30
C LYS A 286 -22.74 -16.84 -19.65
N PRO A 287 -23.90 -17.49 -19.48
CA PRO A 287 -24.98 -16.94 -18.68
C PRO A 287 -24.43 -16.55 -17.31
N ARG A 288 -24.79 -15.37 -16.82
CA ARG A 288 -24.50 -14.94 -15.45
C ARG A 288 -24.82 -16.11 -14.52
N LYS A 289 -23.82 -16.60 -13.79
CA LYS A 289 -24.11 -17.46 -12.66
C LYS A 289 -24.86 -16.57 -11.69
N LYS A 290 -26.18 -16.81 -11.53
CA LYS A 290 -26.88 -16.25 -10.37
C LYS A 290 -26.04 -16.67 -9.16
N SER A 291 -25.64 -15.70 -8.34
CA SER A 291 -25.12 -16.00 -7.02
C SER A 291 -26.07 -17.02 -6.40
N LYS A 292 -25.52 -18.08 -5.82
CA LYS A 292 -26.34 -19.09 -5.13
C LYS A 292 -27.10 -18.48 -3.94
N TRP A 293 -26.76 -17.23 -3.61
CA TRP A 293 -27.29 -16.41 -2.54
C TRP A 293 -28.09 -15.24 -3.12
N PRO A 294 -29.37 -15.08 -2.75
CA PRO A 294 -30.16 -13.91 -3.11
C PRO A 294 -29.74 -12.74 -2.21
N VAL A 295 -28.83 -11.89 -2.68
CA VAL A 295 -28.64 -10.58 -2.07
C VAL A 295 -29.93 -9.78 -2.28
N GLY A 296 -30.60 -9.45 -1.18
CA GLY A 296 -31.90 -8.79 -1.13
C GLY A 296 -31.90 -7.45 -1.86
N LYS A 297 -33.04 -7.14 -2.47
CA LYS A 297 -33.35 -5.85 -3.09
C LYS A 297 -33.42 -4.73 -2.08
#